data_AF-A0A6G0K6P4-F1
#
_entry.id   AF-A0A6G0K6P4-F1
#
_cell.length_a   1.000
_cell.length_b   1.000
_cell.length_c   1.000
_cell.angle_alpha   90.00
_cell.angle_beta   90.00
_cell.angle_gamma   90.00
#
_symmetry.space_group_name_H-M   'P 1'
#
loop_
_entity.id
_entity.type
_entity.pdbx_description
1 polymer ?
#
loop_
_entity_poly.entity_id
_entity_poly.type
_entity_poly.pdbx_seq_one_letter_code
_entity_poly.pdbx_strand_id
1 'polypeptide(L)'
;MGTTLDCDTHVAFTVKLFQQTIVNYSAFAFYFQKPEKGDDASVFECLSAAEWRLVTEMEAIVCSIADLARIEVQRSGLVASELIVLLKFAADRLNGNMFSLCDFDACRNTTTTVKSFPRHAVPVDELSPLAHTCLACLKGQVEQRIAATTAETVMFLLLDPRTKFSVNSLIQPSNRCSDEEGKDGRVAEDDEANDTTEWIVAAGNKLLVDAHREVFCTMNASATGSAQNAARIASPNLDLVRVQIMRR
;
A
#
# COMPACT_ATOMS: atom_id res chain seq x y z
N MET A 1 -8.20 -28.58 -10.33
CA MET A 1 -7.23 -28.37 -9.24
C MET A 1 -6.78 -26.92 -9.32
N GLY A 2 -7.34 -26.07 -8.44
CA GLY A 2 -7.00 -24.65 -8.42
C GLY A 2 -5.62 -24.48 -7.81
N THR A 3 -4.71 -23.85 -8.53
CA THR A 3 -3.48 -23.30 -7.98
C THR A 3 -3.87 -22.14 -7.08
N THR A 4 -4.14 -22.42 -5.81
CA THR A 4 -4.15 -21.38 -4.77
C THR A 4 -2.76 -20.80 -4.73
N LEU A 5 -2.63 -19.60 -5.31
CA LEU A 5 -1.41 -18.82 -5.33
C LEU A 5 -1.11 -18.43 -3.87
N ASP A 6 -0.35 -19.27 -3.17
CA ASP A 6 0.20 -18.99 -1.85
C ASP A 6 1.39 -18.05 -2.00
N CYS A 7 1.13 -16.85 -2.53
CA CYS A 7 2.11 -15.79 -2.59
C CYS A 7 1.91 -14.88 -1.38
N ASP A 8 2.12 -15.44 -0.19
CA ASP A 8 2.33 -14.61 0.97
C ASP A 8 3.63 -13.82 0.75
N THR A 9 3.49 -12.51 0.56
CA THR A 9 4.65 -11.61 0.63
C THR A 9 5.28 -11.71 2.01
N HIS A 10 6.59 -11.44 2.13
CA HIS A 10 7.28 -11.43 3.43
C HIS A 10 6.53 -10.59 4.48
N VAL A 11 5.92 -9.47 4.08
CA VAL A 11 5.10 -8.62 4.97
C VAL A 11 3.80 -9.32 5.37
N ALA A 12 3.05 -9.91 4.42
CA ALA A 12 1.83 -10.63 4.73
C ALA A 12 2.07 -11.86 5.61
N PHE A 13 3.17 -12.57 5.39
CA PHE A 13 3.61 -13.69 6.23
C PHE A 13 3.92 -13.23 7.66
N THR A 14 4.65 -12.12 7.80
CA THR A 14 4.99 -11.55 9.13
C THR A 14 3.73 -11.16 9.90
N VAL A 15 2.74 -10.53 9.26
CA VAL A 15 1.46 -10.21 9.90
C VAL A 15 0.69 -11.47 10.29
N LYS A 16 0.67 -12.50 9.44
CA LYS A 16 0.08 -13.80 9.81
C LYS A 16 0.77 -14.41 11.03
N LEU A 17 2.10 -14.32 11.12
CA LEU A 17 2.84 -14.77 12.29
C LEU A 17 2.42 -13.99 13.53
N PHE A 18 2.39 -12.65 13.50
CA PHE A 18 1.92 -11.88 14.65
C PHE A 18 0.50 -12.27 15.08
N GLN A 19 -0.42 -12.34 14.13
CA GLN A 19 -1.81 -12.73 14.38
C GLN A 19 -1.92 -14.11 15.02
N GLN A 20 -1.21 -15.10 14.48
CA GLN A 20 -1.22 -16.46 14.99
C GLN A 20 -0.56 -16.54 16.37
N THR A 21 0.53 -15.80 16.61
CA THR A 21 1.20 -15.74 17.90
C THR A 21 0.29 -15.12 18.96
N ILE A 22 -0.39 -14.01 18.64
CA ILE A 22 -1.32 -13.32 19.56
C ILE A 22 -2.52 -14.22 19.91
N VAL A 23 -3.14 -14.84 18.90
CA VAL A 23 -4.31 -15.71 19.13
C VAL A 23 -3.93 -16.93 19.96
N ASN A 24 -2.75 -17.51 19.76
CA ASN A 24 -2.31 -18.69 20.52
C ASN A 24 -1.56 -18.36 21.81
N TYR A 25 -1.44 -17.09 22.19
CA TYR A 25 -0.69 -16.66 23.38
C TYR A 25 -1.06 -17.47 24.63
N SER A 26 -2.35 -17.67 24.93
CA SER A 26 -2.77 -18.41 26.13
C SER A 26 -2.32 -19.87 26.11
N ALA A 27 -2.28 -20.49 24.92
CA ALA A 27 -1.81 -21.86 24.76
C ALA A 27 -0.30 -21.93 24.95
N PHE A 28 0.45 -20.96 24.41
CA PHE A 28 1.88 -20.84 24.68
C PHE A 28 2.14 -20.63 26.17
N ALA A 29 1.51 -19.64 26.79
CA ALA A 29 1.67 -19.34 28.21
C ALA A 29 1.39 -20.57 29.11
N PHE A 30 0.41 -21.40 28.76
CA PHE A 30 0.13 -22.65 29.50
C PHE A 30 1.16 -23.75 29.23
N TYR A 31 1.57 -23.95 27.97
CA TYR A 31 2.57 -24.94 27.58
C TYR A 31 3.89 -24.72 28.36
N PHE A 32 4.35 -23.48 28.43
CA PHE A 32 5.62 -23.14 29.09
C PHE A 32 5.57 -23.13 30.61
N GLN A 33 4.39 -23.25 31.23
CA GLN A 33 4.31 -23.54 32.68
C GLN A 33 4.77 -24.98 33.00
N LYS A 34 4.77 -25.89 32.02
CA LYS A 34 5.17 -27.30 32.17
C LYS A 34 5.90 -27.79 30.91
N PRO A 35 7.14 -27.33 30.65
CA PRO A 35 7.91 -27.75 29.48
C PRO A 35 8.16 -29.27 29.50
N GLU A 36 8.10 -29.90 28.32
CA GLU A 36 8.48 -31.31 28.15
C GLU A 36 10.00 -31.48 28.13
N LYS A 37 10.46 -32.73 28.28
CA LYS A 37 11.89 -33.05 28.34
C LYS A 37 12.54 -32.82 26.96
N GLY A 38 13.36 -31.78 26.87
CA GLY A 38 14.02 -31.36 25.62
C GLY A 38 13.51 -30.02 25.08
N ASP A 39 12.45 -29.47 25.69
CA ASP A 39 12.01 -28.11 25.40
C ASP A 39 12.98 -27.10 25.99
N ASP A 40 13.27 -26.08 25.20
CA ASP A 40 13.96 -24.90 25.69
C ASP A 40 12.95 -23.98 26.38
N ALA A 41 12.83 -24.16 27.70
CA ALA A 41 11.95 -23.36 28.55
C ALA A 41 12.26 -21.85 28.50
N SER A 42 13.47 -21.45 28.07
CA SER A 42 13.85 -20.05 27.96
C SER A 42 13.20 -19.32 26.77
N VAL A 43 12.68 -20.06 25.77
CA VAL A 43 12.10 -19.47 24.55
C VAL A 43 10.87 -18.60 24.83
N PHE A 44 10.16 -18.82 25.95
CA PHE A 44 9.00 -18.01 26.35
C PHE A 44 9.12 -17.30 27.71
N GLU A 45 10.19 -17.52 28.47
CA GLU A 45 10.64 -16.52 29.47
C GLU A 45 11.15 -15.23 28.80
N CYS A 46 11.28 -15.23 27.46
CA CYS A 46 11.95 -14.19 26.67
C CYS A 46 11.14 -12.92 26.36
N LEU A 47 9.82 -12.84 26.58
CA LEU A 47 9.03 -11.65 26.23
C LEU A 47 8.26 -11.11 27.43
N SER A 48 8.65 -9.92 27.89
CA SER A 48 7.97 -9.10 28.88
C SER A 48 6.58 -8.66 28.40
N ALA A 49 5.73 -8.20 29.33
CA ALA A 49 4.43 -7.63 29.00
C ALA A 49 4.52 -6.45 27.99
N ALA A 50 5.61 -5.67 28.06
CA ALA A 50 5.86 -4.58 27.12
C ALA A 50 6.17 -5.09 25.70
N GLU A 51 6.90 -6.20 25.57
CA GLU A 51 7.19 -6.80 24.28
C GLU A 51 5.95 -7.46 23.67
N TRP A 52 5.10 -8.08 24.48
CA TRP A 52 3.79 -8.58 24.02
C TRP A 52 2.86 -7.47 23.55
N ARG A 53 2.83 -6.33 24.26
CA ARG A 53 2.14 -5.13 23.79
C ARG A 53 2.73 -4.63 22.47
N LEU A 54 4.06 -4.58 22.35
CA LEU A 54 4.70 -4.18 21.10
C LEU A 54 4.29 -5.10 19.94
N VAL A 55 4.14 -6.41 20.16
CA VAL A 55 3.67 -7.35 19.13
C VAL A 55 2.26 -6.99 18.65
N THR A 56 1.33 -6.62 19.54
CA THR A 56 -0.03 -6.21 19.15
C THR A 56 -0.04 -4.86 18.43
N GLU A 57 0.81 -3.91 18.85
CA GLU A 57 1.00 -2.62 18.19
C GLU A 57 1.57 -2.80 16.77
N MET A 58 2.63 -3.61 16.62
CA MET A 58 3.26 -3.91 15.33
C MET A 58 2.29 -4.64 14.38
N GLU A 59 1.47 -5.56 14.89
CA GLU A 59 0.42 -6.21 14.10
C GLU A 59 -0.55 -5.17 13.53
N ALA A 60 -1.07 -4.26 14.37
CA ALA A 60 -2.05 -3.27 13.95
C ALA A 60 -1.47 -2.29 12.90
N ILE A 61 -0.22 -1.85 13.09
CA ILE A 61 0.45 -0.93 12.16
C ILE A 61 0.74 -1.63 10.82
N VAL A 62 1.39 -2.79 10.85
CA VAL A 62 1.86 -3.49 9.64
C VAL A 62 0.70 -4.10 8.85
N CYS A 63 -0.43 -4.42 9.49
CA CYS A 63 -1.60 -4.98 8.82
C CYS A 63 -2.10 -4.10 7.66
N SER A 64 -2.01 -2.77 7.79
CA SER A 64 -2.40 -1.81 6.74
C SER A 64 -1.58 -1.99 5.44
N ILE A 65 -0.32 -2.39 5.56
CA ILE A 65 0.59 -2.63 4.42
C ILE A 65 0.52 -4.07 3.92
N ALA A 66 0.27 -5.03 4.81
CA ALA A 66 0.08 -6.42 4.41
C ALA A 66 -1.14 -6.60 3.49
N ASP A 67 -2.24 -5.88 3.75
CA ASP A 67 -3.42 -5.89 2.89
C ASP A 67 -3.09 -5.36 1.49
N LEU A 68 -2.35 -4.24 1.39
CA LEU A 68 -1.84 -3.67 0.14
C LEU A 68 -0.98 -4.70 -0.62
N ALA A 69 0.06 -5.22 0.03
CA ALA A 69 1.00 -6.15 -0.58
C ALA A 69 0.33 -7.44 -1.07
N ARG A 70 -0.69 -7.93 -0.35
CA ARG A 70 -1.49 -9.08 -0.79
C ARG A 70 -2.29 -8.75 -2.04
N ILE A 71 -2.94 -7.58 -2.10
CA ILE A 71 -3.73 -7.17 -3.27
C ILE A 71 -2.82 -7.03 -4.50
N GLU A 72 -1.66 -6.38 -4.34
CA GLU A 72 -0.68 -6.21 -5.41
C GLU A 72 -0.22 -7.55 -6.00
N VAL A 73 0.12 -8.51 -5.14
CA VAL A 73 0.66 -9.81 -5.58
C VAL A 73 -0.41 -10.75 -6.12
N GLN A 74 -1.64 -10.71 -5.59
CA GLN A 74 -2.73 -11.57 -6.05
C GLN A 74 -3.37 -11.10 -7.36
N ARG A 75 -3.30 -9.80 -7.67
CA ARG A 75 -3.87 -9.24 -8.90
C ARG A 75 -2.79 -9.16 -9.98
N SER A 76 -2.61 -10.26 -10.72
CA SER A 76 -1.81 -10.29 -11.94
C SER A 76 -2.39 -9.29 -12.96
N GLY A 77 -1.85 -8.08 -13.01
CA GLY A 77 -2.36 -7.00 -13.86
C GLY A 77 -3.00 -5.81 -13.12
N LEU A 78 -2.62 -5.57 -11.87
CA LEU A 78 -3.00 -4.33 -11.19
C LEU A 78 -2.51 -3.12 -12.00
N VAL A 79 -3.44 -2.28 -12.44
CA VAL A 79 -3.12 -1.07 -13.22
C VAL A 79 -2.60 0.02 -12.30
N ALA A 80 -1.75 0.91 -12.83
CA ALA A 80 -1.12 1.98 -12.05
C ALA A 80 -2.13 2.86 -11.29
N SER A 81 -3.32 3.08 -11.86
CA SER A 81 -4.40 3.83 -11.21
C SER A 81 -4.96 3.15 -9.95
N GLU A 82 -4.96 1.82 -9.91
CA GLU A 82 -5.40 1.08 -8.73
C GLU A 82 -4.30 1.05 -7.65
N LEU A 83 -3.03 0.97 -8.06
CA LEU A 83 -1.89 0.95 -7.13
C LEU A 83 -1.86 2.19 -6.25
N ILE A 84 -1.94 3.37 -6.87
CA ILE A 84 -1.85 4.64 -6.15
C ILE A 84 -3.05 4.87 -5.23
N VAL A 85 -4.25 4.37 -5.60
CA VAL A 85 -5.42 4.40 -4.71
C VAL A 85 -5.18 3.54 -3.46
N LEU A 86 -4.61 2.35 -3.63
CA LEU A 86 -4.31 1.48 -2.50
C LEU A 86 -3.16 2.03 -1.63
N LEU A 87 -2.14 2.66 -2.25
CA LEU A 87 -1.07 3.38 -1.53
C LEU A 87 -1.64 4.54 -0.72
N LYS A 88 -2.53 5.35 -1.29
CA LYS A 88 -3.18 6.45 -0.58
C LYS A 88 -4.05 5.93 0.57
N PHE A 89 -4.83 4.87 0.35
CA PHE A 89 -5.59 4.22 1.40
C PHE A 89 -4.71 3.71 2.55
N ALA A 90 -3.56 3.10 2.24
CA ALA A 90 -2.59 2.68 3.24
C ALA A 90 -1.99 3.88 4.00
N ALA A 91 -1.66 4.97 3.31
CA ALA A 91 -1.17 6.20 3.92
C ALA A 91 -2.20 6.80 4.87
N ASP A 92 -3.47 6.85 4.49
CA ASP A 92 -4.55 7.37 5.32
C ASP A 92 -4.76 6.53 6.57
N ARG A 93 -4.67 5.19 6.46
CA ARG A 93 -4.72 4.29 7.62
C ARG A 93 -3.54 4.49 8.57
N LEU A 94 -2.32 4.66 8.04
CA LEU A 94 -1.15 4.94 8.87
C LEU A 94 -1.23 6.32 9.52
N ASN A 95 -1.85 7.30 8.85
CA ASN A 95 -2.09 8.64 9.40
C ASN A 95 -3.31 8.74 10.31
N GLY A 96 -4.00 7.63 10.57
CA GLY A 96 -5.07 7.56 11.55
C GLY A 96 -4.59 7.90 12.96
N ASN A 97 -5.50 8.47 13.76
CA ASN A 97 -5.27 8.80 15.16
C ASN A 97 -5.54 7.63 16.11
N MET A 98 -6.10 6.53 15.61
CA MET A 98 -6.41 5.34 16.40
C MET A 98 -6.02 4.06 15.67
N PHE A 99 -5.49 3.10 16.42
CA PHE A 99 -5.12 1.77 15.93
C PHE A 99 -5.96 0.70 16.62
N SER A 100 -6.34 -0.32 15.86
CA SER A 100 -7.15 -1.44 16.37
C SER A 100 -6.24 -2.60 16.77
N LEU A 101 -5.85 -2.62 18.04
CA LEU A 101 -4.94 -3.63 18.60
C LEU A 101 -5.73 -4.86 19.04
N CYS A 102 -5.15 -6.03 18.86
CA CYS A 102 -5.66 -7.26 19.46
C CYS A 102 -5.68 -7.13 20.99
N ASP A 103 -6.82 -7.47 21.60
CA ASP A 103 -6.94 -7.58 23.04
C ASP A 103 -6.29 -8.88 23.51
N PHE A 104 -5.05 -8.74 23.96
CA PHE A 104 -4.19 -9.84 24.34
C PHE A 104 -4.78 -10.74 25.45
N ASP A 105 -5.45 -10.09 26.41
CA ASP A 105 -6.03 -10.71 27.60
C ASP A 105 -7.46 -11.25 27.36
N ALA A 106 -8.00 -11.05 26.15
CA ALA A 106 -9.34 -11.51 25.82
C ALA A 106 -9.50 -13.03 25.94
N CYS A 107 -10.67 -13.46 26.42
CA CYS A 107 -11.01 -14.86 26.50
C CYS A 107 -11.07 -15.51 25.10
N ARG A 108 -10.54 -16.73 25.01
CA ARG A 108 -10.57 -17.56 23.80
C ARG A 108 -11.55 -18.71 24.01
N ASN A 109 -12.30 -19.05 22.97
CA ASN A 109 -13.18 -20.23 22.94
C ASN A 109 -12.83 -21.12 21.74
N THR A 110 -13.46 -22.29 21.65
CA THR A 110 -13.17 -23.28 20.60
C THR A 110 -13.48 -22.82 19.17
N THR A 111 -14.19 -21.70 19.03
CA THR A 111 -14.52 -21.09 17.73
C THR A 111 -13.75 -19.81 17.45
N THR A 112 -12.84 -19.40 18.35
CA THR A 112 -12.03 -18.20 18.17
C THR A 112 -11.08 -18.37 16.98
N THR A 113 -11.18 -17.45 16.03
CA THR A 113 -10.28 -17.34 14.87
C THR A 113 -9.58 -15.98 14.91
N VAL A 114 -8.52 -15.80 14.11
CA VAL A 114 -7.85 -14.50 13.92
C VAL A 114 -8.85 -13.40 13.56
N LYS A 115 -9.86 -13.71 12.74
CA LYS A 115 -10.87 -12.73 12.29
C LYS A 115 -11.86 -12.34 13.38
N SER A 116 -12.14 -13.24 14.31
CA SER A 116 -13.11 -13.04 15.38
C SER A 116 -12.46 -12.66 16.71
N PHE A 117 -11.13 -12.54 16.76
CA PHE A 117 -10.42 -12.24 17.98
C PHE A 117 -10.70 -10.79 18.41
N PRO A 118 -11.02 -10.52 19.69
CA PRO A 118 -11.37 -9.18 20.14
C PRO A 118 -10.24 -8.16 19.91
N ARG A 119 -10.65 -6.95 19.55
CA ARG A 119 -9.76 -5.81 19.34
C ARG A 119 -10.31 -4.59 20.07
N HIS A 120 -9.42 -3.71 20.49
CA HIS A 120 -9.76 -2.43 21.10
C HIS A 120 -9.04 -1.30 20.37
N ALA A 121 -9.64 -0.12 20.36
CA ALA A 121 -9.07 1.07 19.73
C ALA A 121 -8.13 1.76 20.72
N VAL A 122 -6.91 2.08 20.28
CA VAL A 122 -5.88 2.77 21.06
C VAL A 122 -5.47 4.04 20.33
N PRO A 123 -5.47 5.21 20.99
CA PRO A 123 -4.93 6.44 20.42
C PRO A 123 -3.46 6.31 20.02
N VAL A 124 -3.05 6.98 18.95
CA VAL A 124 -1.65 6.94 18.47
C VAL A 124 -0.66 7.36 19.57
N ASP A 125 -1.01 8.36 20.38
CA ASP A 125 -0.18 8.89 21.46
C ASP A 125 0.10 7.88 22.58
N GLU A 126 -0.74 6.83 22.69
CA GLU A 126 -0.59 5.76 23.69
C GLU A 126 0.25 4.58 23.19
N LEU A 127 0.71 4.60 21.93
CA LEU A 127 1.59 3.56 21.40
C LEU A 127 2.98 3.64 22.03
N SER A 128 3.67 2.51 22.13
CA SER A 128 5.05 2.50 22.61
C SER A 128 6.00 3.30 21.70
N PRO A 129 7.17 3.75 22.21
CA PRO A 129 8.17 4.45 21.38
C PRO A 129 8.67 3.62 20.17
N LEU A 130 8.75 2.30 20.33
CA LEU A 130 9.15 1.39 19.25
C LEU A 130 8.04 1.28 18.19
N ALA A 131 6.79 1.23 18.60
CA ALA A 131 5.65 1.28 17.68
C ALA A 131 5.60 2.61 16.91
N HIS A 132 5.84 3.75 17.57
CA HIS A 132 6.00 5.05 16.91
C HIS A 132 7.12 5.05 15.86
N THR A 133 8.26 4.44 16.18
CA THR A 133 9.38 4.31 15.24
C THR A 133 8.99 3.49 14.00
N CYS A 134 8.30 2.36 14.22
CA CYS A 134 7.79 1.54 13.12
C CYS A 134 6.76 2.31 12.27
N LEU A 135 5.82 2.99 12.91
CA LEU A 135 4.79 3.79 12.25
C LEU A 135 5.41 4.89 11.39
N ALA A 136 6.35 5.65 11.93
CA ALA A 136 7.05 6.71 11.20
C ALA A 136 7.82 6.16 9.98
N CYS A 137 8.48 5.01 10.15
CA CYS A 137 9.19 4.35 9.05
C CYS A 137 8.23 3.95 7.92
N LEU A 138 7.11 3.30 8.25
CA LEU A 138 6.13 2.87 7.25
C LEU A 138 5.42 4.05 6.58
N LYS A 139 5.08 5.10 7.34
CA LYS A 139 4.56 6.36 6.78
C LYS A 139 5.52 6.91 5.73
N GLY A 140 6.79 7.09 6.10
CA GLY A 140 7.81 7.61 5.19
C GLY A 140 7.97 6.78 3.93
N GLN A 141 7.95 5.44 4.05
CA GLN A 141 8.04 4.55 2.88
C GLN A 141 6.83 4.66 1.93
N VAL A 142 5.62 4.75 2.47
CA VAL A 142 4.40 4.89 1.65
C VAL A 142 4.36 6.27 1.00
N GLU A 143 4.63 7.33 1.77
CA GLU A 143 4.67 8.70 1.27
C GLU A 143 5.73 8.87 0.18
N GLN A 144 6.91 8.27 0.34
CA GLN A 144 7.94 8.29 -0.69
C GLN A 144 7.47 7.64 -2.00
N ARG A 145 6.70 6.55 -1.93
CA ARG A 145 6.14 5.90 -3.13
C ARG A 145 5.07 6.76 -3.80
N ILE A 146 4.25 7.46 -3.02
CA ILE A 146 3.26 8.41 -3.54
C ILE A 146 3.98 9.60 -4.20
N ALA A 147 5.01 10.15 -3.56
CA ALA A 147 5.79 11.26 -4.09
C ALA A 147 6.59 10.88 -5.36
N ALA A 148 6.95 9.61 -5.51
CA ALA A 148 7.61 9.09 -6.72
C ALA A 148 6.66 8.88 -7.91
N THR A 149 5.39 9.32 -7.81
CA THR A 149 4.44 9.29 -8.93
C THR A 149 5.04 10.01 -10.13
N THR A 150 4.85 9.44 -11.33
CA THR A 150 5.33 10.02 -12.59
C THR A 150 4.19 10.66 -13.39
N ALA A 151 4.52 11.51 -14.36
CA ALA A 151 3.54 12.06 -15.31
C ALA A 151 2.76 10.97 -16.08
N GLU A 152 3.40 9.82 -16.34
CA GLU A 152 2.75 8.65 -16.96
C GLU A 152 1.71 8.02 -16.02
N THR A 153 2.04 7.91 -14.73
CA THR A 153 1.10 7.44 -13.69
C THR A 153 -0.10 8.38 -13.59
N VAL A 154 0.14 9.70 -13.62
CA VAL A 154 -0.92 10.72 -13.70
C VAL A 154 -1.78 10.55 -14.94
N MET A 155 -1.19 10.28 -16.11
CA MET A 155 -1.95 10.00 -17.33
C MET A 155 -2.85 8.77 -17.16
N PHE A 156 -2.36 7.67 -16.57
CA PHE A 156 -3.21 6.50 -16.27
C PHE A 156 -4.35 6.84 -15.30
N LEU A 157 -4.11 7.71 -14.32
CA LEU A 157 -5.16 8.20 -13.43
C LEU A 157 -6.21 9.06 -14.14
N LEU A 158 -5.79 9.94 -15.04
CA LEU A 158 -6.71 10.76 -15.82
C LEU A 158 -7.57 9.94 -16.79
N LEU A 159 -7.05 8.80 -17.24
CA LEU A 159 -7.75 7.85 -18.12
C LEU A 159 -8.72 6.94 -17.37
N ASP A 160 -8.50 6.67 -16.08
CA ASP A 160 -9.40 5.84 -15.26
C ASP A 160 -10.57 6.70 -14.73
N PRO A 161 -11.83 6.41 -15.11
CA PRO A 161 -13.00 7.17 -14.67
C PRO A 161 -13.17 7.25 -13.15
N ARG A 162 -12.62 6.27 -12.42
CA ARG A 162 -12.73 6.20 -10.95
C ARG A 162 -11.80 7.19 -10.24
N THR A 163 -10.71 7.59 -10.88
CA THR A 163 -9.65 8.40 -10.25
C THR A 163 -9.44 9.75 -10.91
N LYS A 164 -9.90 9.95 -12.15
CA LYS A 164 -9.77 11.19 -12.93
C LYS A 164 -10.11 12.48 -12.19
N PHE A 165 -11.12 12.46 -11.32
CA PHE A 165 -11.56 13.65 -10.57
C PHE A 165 -10.84 13.84 -9.23
N SER A 166 -10.01 12.88 -8.82
CA SER A 166 -9.34 12.85 -7.52
C SER A 166 -7.81 12.84 -7.65
N VAL A 167 -7.26 13.03 -8.85
CA VAL A 167 -5.81 12.90 -9.13
C VAL A 167 -4.96 13.70 -8.15
N ASN A 168 -5.27 14.98 -7.95
CA ASN A 168 -4.53 15.85 -7.03
C ASN A 168 -4.52 15.26 -5.62
N SER A 169 -5.68 14.88 -5.10
CA SER A 169 -5.80 14.28 -3.76
C SER A 169 -5.08 12.94 -3.62
N LEU A 170 -4.97 12.16 -4.69
CA LEU A 170 -4.36 10.83 -4.69
C LEU A 170 -2.82 10.89 -4.66
N ILE A 171 -2.25 11.88 -5.35
CA ILE A 171 -0.79 12.01 -5.50
C ILE A 171 -0.19 13.01 -4.50
N GLN A 172 -1.02 13.85 -3.88
CA GLN A 172 -0.59 14.74 -2.83
C GLN A 172 -0.19 13.92 -1.60
N PRO A 173 1.04 14.12 -1.05
CA PRO A 173 1.43 13.55 0.23
C PRO A 173 0.42 13.93 1.31
N SER A 174 0.12 13.02 2.24
CA SER A 174 -0.71 13.41 3.38
C SER A 174 0.05 14.41 4.23
N ASN A 175 -0.56 15.56 4.49
CA ASN A 175 0.11 16.66 5.18
C ASN A 175 0.62 16.16 6.54
N ARG A 176 1.91 16.36 6.83
CA ARG A 176 2.54 15.86 8.06
C ARG A 176 1.81 16.50 9.25
N CYS A 177 1.11 15.68 10.04
CA CYS A 177 0.49 16.15 11.26
C CYS A 177 1.55 16.86 12.11
N SER A 178 1.33 18.15 12.29
CA SER A 178 2.10 19.03 13.15
C SER A 178 1.81 18.62 14.58
N ASP A 179 2.79 18.02 15.24
CA ASP A 179 2.94 18.28 16.67
C ASP A 179 3.40 19.73 16.77
N GLU A 180 2.45 20.61 17.11
CA GLU A 180 2.73 21.99 17.44
C GLU A 180 3.65 22.04 18.65
N GLU A 181 4.87 22.53 18.46
CA GLU A 181 5.42 23.62 19.27
C GLU A 181 6.69 24.19 18.61
N GLY A 182 6.57 25.41 18.06
CA GLY A 182 7.74 26.27 17.78
C GLY A 182 7.88 26.81 16.36
N LYS A 183 7.16 27.92 16.09
CA LYS A 183 7.52 29.09 15.26
C LYS A 183 8.46 28.95 14.03
N ASP A 184 7.86 29.38 12.91
CA ASP A 184 8.45 30.14 11.79
C ASP A 184 9.34 29.37 10.80
N GLY A 185 8.72 28.84 9.74
CA GLY A 185 9.42 28.20 8.62
C GLY A 185 8.57 27.32 7.68
N ARG A 186 7.36 26.90 8.10
CA ARG A 186 6.55 25.85 7.42
C ARG A 186 5.85 26.22 6.10
N VAL A 187 5.85 27.49 5.68
CA VAL A 187 5.13 27.91 4.47
C VAL A 187 5.84 27.42 3.19
N ALA A 188 7.17 27.34 3.20
CA ALA A 188 7.94 27.04 1.99
C ALA A 188 7.82 25.58 1.51
N GLU A 189 7.74 24.60 2.43
CA GLU A 189 7.70 23.18 2.07
C GLU A 189 6.33 22.75 1.51
N ASP A 190 5.24 23.27 2.07
CA ASP A 190 3.88 22.98 1.60
C ASP A 190 3.61 23.63 0.23
N ASP A 191 4.10 24.86 0.02
CA ASP A 191 4.02 25.54 -1.29
C ASP A 191 4.84 24.78 -2.36
N GLU A 192 6.06 24.32 -2.03
CA GLU A 192 6.90 23.55 -2.96
C GLU A 192 6.31 22.18 -3.32
N ALA A 193 5.71 21.48 -2.34
CA ALA A 193 5.04 20.20 -2.58
C ALA A 193 3.77 20.37 -3.44
N ASN A 194 3.02 21.46 -3.22
CA ASN A 194 1.87 21.79 -4.05
C ASN A 194 2.29 22.17 -5.48
N ASP A 195 3.33 23.00 -5.64
CA ASP A 195 3.90 23.38 -6.94
C ASP A 195 4.39 22.15 -7.71
N THR A 196 5.04 21.20 -7.03
CA THR A 196 5.49 19.93 -7.63
C THR A 196 4.31 19.08 -8.09
N THR A 197 3.24 19.02 -7.29
CA THR A 197 2.00 18.30 -7.61
C THR A 197 1.29 18.91 -8.82
N GLU A 198 1.17 20.24 -8.86
CA GLU A 198 0.56 20.95 -9.99
C GLU A 198 1.37 20.75 -11.28
N TRP A 199 2.70 20.83 -11.19
CA TRP A 199 3.60 20.60 -12.31
C TRP A 199 3.44 19.19 -12.89
N ILE A 200 3.41 18.15 -12.05
CA ILE A 200 3.31 16.77 -12.53
C ILE A 200 1.92 16.47 -13.12
N VAL A 201 0.87 17.09 -12.60
CA VAL A 201 -0.48 17.01 -13.15
C VAL A 201 -0.56 17.67 -14.52
N ALA A 202 0.06 18.84 -14.68
CA ALA A 202 0.16 19.51 -15.97
C ALA A 202 0.95 18.67 -16.99
N ALA A 203 2.06 18.05 -16.56
CA ALA A 203 2.86 17.16 -17.40
C ALA A 203 2.06 15.92 -17.85
N GLY A 204 1.30 15.28 -16.95
CA GLY A 204 0.46 14.14 -17.29
C GLY A 204 -0.69 14.49 -18.25
N ASN A 205 -1.32 15.65 -18.06
CA ASN A 205 -2.33 16.16 -18.99
C ASN A 205 -1.73 16.42 -20.38
N LYS A 206 -0.52 16.98 -20.45
CA LYS A 206 0.18 17.21 -21.71
C LYS A 206 0.46 15.88 -22.44
N LEU A 207 0.96 14.87 -21.73
CA LEU A 207 1.18 13.53 -22.29
C LEU A 207 -0.10 12.96 -22.90
N LEU A 208 -1.23 13.08 -22.20
CA LEU A 208 -2.53 12.62 -22.69
C LEU A 208 -2.95 13.32 -23.99
N VAL A 209 -2.80 14.65 -24.05
CA VAL A 209 -3.14 15.46 -25.23
C VAL A 209 -2.24 15.13 -26.42
N ASP A 210 -0.93 15.00 -26.18
CA ASP A 210 0.05 14.70 -27.21
C ASP A 210 -0.17 13.30 -27.78
N ALA A 211 -0.42 12.29 -26.93
CA ALA A 211 -0.76 10.94 -27.35
C ALA A 211 -2.05 10.92 -28.20
N HIS A 212 -3.10 11.62 -27.77
CA HIS A 212 -4.34 11.70 -28.54
C HIS A 212 -4.13 12.40 -29.89
N ARG A 213 -3.34 13.48 -29.93
CA ARG A 213 -2.97 14.19 -31.16
C ARG A 213 -2.24 13.26 -32.13
N GLU A 214 -1.27 12.48 -31.64
CA GLU A 214 -0.51 11.55 -32.47
C GLU A 214 -1.40 10.46 -33.11
N VAL A 215 -2.28 9.86 -32.31
CA VAL A 215 -3.26 8.87 -32.81
C VAL A 215 -4.14 9.48 -33.89
N PHE A 216 -4.71 10.67 -33.63
CA PHE A 216 -5.56 11.37 -34.58
C PHE A 216 -4.81 11.70 -35.89
N CYS A 217 -3.59 12.22 -35.81
CA CYS A 217 -2.76 12.51 -36.98
C CYS A 217 -2.47 11.24 -37.79
N THR A 218 -2.13 10.13 -37.13
CA THR A 218 -1.82 8.84 -37.79
C THR A 218 -3.03 8.26 -38.50
N MET A 219 -4.20 8.27 -37.85
CA MET A 219 -5.46 7.81 -38.44
C MET A 219 -5.83 8.62 -39.68
N ASN A 220 -5.67 9.95 -39.63
CA ASN A 220 -6.06 10.82 -40.73
C ASN A 220 -5.00 10.94 -41.83
N ALA A 221 -3.72 10.71 -41.54
CA ALA A 221 -2.67 10.54 -42.55
C ALA A 221 -2.93 9.29 -43.40
N SER A 222 -3.48 8.23 -42.80
CA SER A 222 -3.89 7.01 -43.50
C SER A 222 -5.12 7.23 -44.41
N ALA A 223 -6.01 8.17 -44.03
CA ALA A 223 -7.19 8.55 -44.81
C ALA A 223 -6.88 9.50 -45.97
N THR A 224 -5.82 10.31 -45.85
CA THR A 224 -5.34 11.21 -46.91
C THR A 224 -4.19 10.62 -47.75
N GLY A 225 -3.60 9.51 -47.29
CA GLY A 225 -2.43 8.83 -47.88
C GLY A 225 -2.73 7.74 -48.92
N SER A 226 -3.87 7.78 -49.62
CA SER A 226 -4.02 7.05 -50.91
C SER A 226 -3.18 7.68 -52.04
N ALA A 227 -2.40 8.72 -51.76
CA ALA A 227 -1.40 9.22 -52.68
C ALA A 227 -0.11 9.56 -51.94
N GLN A 228 0.86 8.67 -52.10
CA GLN A 228 2.30 8.91 -52.09
C GLN A 228 3.08 8.77 -50.77
N ASN A 229 3.91 7.73 -50.83
CA ASN A 229 5.30 7.62 -50.41
C ASN A 229 5.62 7.20 -48.97
N ALA A 230 6.16 5.97 -48.95
CA ALA A 230 6.95 5.37 -47.90
C ALA A 230 8.10 6.28 -47.44
N ALA A 231 8.09 6.65 -46.17
CA ALA A 231 9.29 6.95 -45.41
C ALA A 231 9.12 6.35 -44.01
N ARG A 232 9.89 5.30 -43.74
CA ARG A 232 10.02 4.66 -42.42
C ARG A 232 10.42 5.71 -41.38
N ILE A 233 9.59 5.89 -40.36
CA ILE A 233 10.03 6.40 -39.06
C ILE A 233 9.60 5.33 -38.04
N ALA A 234 10.58 4.83 -37.30
CA ALA A 234 10.43 3.75 -36.34
C ALA A 234 9.44 4.15 -35.23
N SER A 235 8.34 3.41 -35.13
CA SER A 235 7.39 3.50 -34.02
C SER A 235 8.04 2.96 -32.74
N PRO A 236 7.77 3.55 -31.57
CA PRO A 236 8.09 2.89 -30.31
C PRO A 236 7.19 1.64 -30.20
N ASN A 237 7.81 0.49 -29.98
CA ASN A 237 7.16 -0.81 -29.88
C ASN A 237 6.18 -0.84 -28.69
N LEU A 238 4.89 -0.63 -28.97
CA LEU A 238 3.79 -1.08 -28.12
C LEU A 238 3.38 -2.46 -28.63
N ASP A 239 4.10 -3.50 -28.22
CA ASP A 239 3.77 -4.89 -28.52
C ASP A 239 2.43 -5.25 -27.83
N LEU A 240 1.33 -5.00 -28.55
CA LEU A 240 0.02 -5.56 -28.27
C LEU A 240 0.09 -7.07 -28.55
N VAL A 241 0.16 -7.85 -27.47
CA VAL A 241 -0.02 -9.30 -27.46
C VAL A 241 -1.24 -9.67 -28.31
N ARG A 242 -1.01 -10.28 -29.48
CA ARG A 242 -2.07 -10.84 -30.31
C ARG A 242 -2.71 -12.03 -29.60
N VAL A 243 -3.88 -11.83 -29.01
CA VAL A 243 -4.79 -12.94 -28.68
C VAL A 243 -5.43 -13.41 -29.98
N GLN A 244 -4.94 -14.52 -30.54
CA GLN A 244 -5.63 -15.23 -31.62
C GLN A 244 -6.85 -15.95 -31.04
N ILE A 245 -8.02 -15.35 -31.17
CA ILE A 245 -9.30 -16.07 -31.07
C ILE A 245 -9.49 -16.80 -32.40
N MET A 246 -9.15 -18.09 -32.45
CA MET A 246 -9.68 -18.97 -33.49
C MET A 246 -11.09 -19.40 -33.10
N ARG A 247 -12.08 -18.85 -33.81
CA ARG A 247 -13.39 -19.48 -33.99
C ARG A 247 -13.24 -20.61 -35.01
N ARG A 248 -13.41 -21.85 -34.57
CA ARG A 248 -14.33 -22.85 -35.13
C ARG A 248 -14.31 -24.10 -34.28
#